data_AF-A0A1Y6JTN2-F1
#
_entry.id   AF-A0A1Y6JTN2-F1
#
_cell.length_a   1.000
_cell.length_b   1.000
_cell.length_c   1.000
_cell.angle_alpha   90.00
_cell.angle_beta   90.00
_cell.angle_gamma   90.00
#
_symmetry.space_group_name_H-M   'P 1'
#
loop_
_entity.id
_entity.type
_entity.pdbx_description
1 polymer ?
#
loop_
_entity_poly.entity_id
_entity_poly.type
_entity_poly.pdbx_seq_one_letter_code
_entity_poly.pdbx_strand_id
1 'polypeptide(L)'
;MNSEMFGITGLKAVCGACNKEFSLSRRRQRELFEKKSIVCASCRSIQILSQEQIEALRGKGNPGLEYEAMMGFFGVVSVFYHGSLVRDLVQGSLSIRPVDFILASSSLTIGILLVGVILRRATREIKVELTRHHVN
;
A
#
# COMPACT_ATOMS: atom_id res chain seq x y z
N MET A 1 8.58 -11.57 -20.16
CA MET A 1 7.24 -11.07 -19.79
C MET A 1 7.35 -10.53 -18.37
N ASN A 2 7.44 -9.20 -18.21
CA ASN A 2 7.75 -8.55 -16.94
C ASN A 2 6.48 -8.40 -16.08
N SER A 3 6.20 -9.42 -15.29
CA SER A 3 5.04 -9.50 -14.38
C SER A 3 5.21 -8.72 -13.07
N GLU A 4 6.35 -8.06 -12.86
CA GLU A 4 6.76 -7.56 -11.53
C GLU A 4 6.39 -6.09 -11.22
N MET A 5 5.78 -5.35 -12.15
CA MET A 5 5.59 -3.89 -11.99
C MET A 5 4.22 -3.46 -11.49
N PHE A 6 3.41 -4.40 -11.01
CA PHE A 6 2.02 -4.11 -10.62
C PHE A 6 1.84 -4.24 -9.12
N GLY A 7 1.20 -3.25 -8.49
CA GLY A 7 0.92 -3.26 -7.05
C GLY A 7 1.99 -2.58 -6.21
N ILE A 8 2.56 -1.48 -6.71
CA ILE A 8 3.46 -0.64 -5.92
C ILE A 8 2.67 -0.07 -4.74
N THR A 9 3.12 -0.42 -3.54
CA THR A 9 2.45 -0.01 -2.31
C THR A 9 2.57 1.50 -2.14
N GLY A 10 1.44 2.16 -1.89
CA GLY A 10 1.38 3.61 -1.66
C GLY A 10 1.64 4.51 -2.87
N LEU A 11 1.68 3.96 -4.09
CA LEU A 11 1.81 4.76 -5.32
C LEU A 11 0.65 5.76 -5.46
N LYS A 12 1.02 7.01 -5.72
CA LYS A 12 0.07 8.11 -5.98
C LYS A 12 0.28 8.69 -7.37
N ALA A 13 -0.82 9.12 -7.98
CA ALA A 13 -0.79 9.87 -9.22
C ALA A 13 -1.17 11.33 -8.98
N VAL A 14 -0.49 12.22 -9.68
CA VAL A 14 -0.81 13.63 -9.79
C VAL A 14 -1.38 13.86 -11.18
N CYS A 15 -2.53 14.52 -11.25
CA CYS A 15 -3.13 14.89 -12.51
C CYS A 15 -2.36 16.06 -13.15
N GLY A 16 -1.74 15.91 -14.32
CA GLY A 16 -1.06 17.01 -15.01
C GLY A 16 -1.99 18.08 -15.60
N ALA A 17 -3.31 17.95 -15.42
CA ALA A 17 -4.28 18.98 -15.83
C ALA A 17 -4.72 19.90 -14.69
N CYS A 18 -4.95 19.34 -13.50
CA CYS A 18 -5.49 20.07 -12.34
C CYS A 18 -4.63 19.94 -11.09
N ASN A 19 -3.45 19.30 -11.19
CA ASN A 19 -2.47 19.07 -10.13
C ASN A 19 -3.01 18.39 -8.87
N LYS A 20 -4.19 17.75 -8.95
CA LYS A 20 -4.73 16.97 -7.83
C LYS A 20 -4.04 15.62 -7.73
N GLU A 21 -3.62 15.30 -6.51
CA GLU A 21 -3.07 14.01 -6.11
C GLU A 21 -4.20 13.03 -5.77
N PHE A 22 -4.08 11.79 -6.22
CA PHE A 22 -5.00 10.71 -5.88
C PHE A 22 -4.28 9.36 -5.79
N SER A 23 -4.81 8.48 -4.94
CA SER A 23 -4.30 7.11 -4.82
C SER A 23 -4.78 6.24 -5.98
N LEU A 24 -3.92 5.32 -6.41
CA LEU A 24 -4.22 4.36 -7.47
C LEU A 24 -4.49 2.98 -6.88
N SER A 25 -5.67 2.42 -7.15
CA SER A 25 -5.94 1.01 -6.86
C SER A 25 -5.05 0.10 -7.72
N ARG A 26 -4.78 -1.13 -7.27
CA ARG A 26 -3.95 -2.10 -8.03
C ARG A 26 -4.42 -2.28 -9.47
N ARG A 27 -5.75 -2.29 -9.69
CA ARG A 27 -6.33 -2.37 -11.05
C ARG A 27 -5.97 -1.15 -11.90
N ARG A 28 -6.11 0.06 -11.36
CA ARG A 28 -5.75 1.29 -12.08
C ARG A 28 -4.24 1.42 -12.31
N GLN A 29 -3.42 0.94 -11.37
CA GLN A 29 -1.98 0.85 -11.59
C GLN A 29 -1.68 -0.06 -12.78
N ARG A 30 -2.33 -1.23 -12.87
CA ARG A 30 -2.18 -2.13 -14.02
C ARG A 30 -2.56 -1.45 -15.33
N GLU A 31 -3.73 -0.82 -15.38
CA GLU A 31 -4.19 -0.07 -16.56
C GLU A 31 -3.16 0.99 -16.98
N LEU A 32 -2.59 1.72 -16.01
CA LEU A 32 -1.55 2.72 -16.24
C LEU A 32 -0.26 2.17 -16.85
N PHE A 33 0.27 1.08 -16.28
CA PHE A 33 1.49 0.44 -16.77
C PHE A 33 1.27 -0.29 -18.11
N GLU A 34 0.03 -0.67 -18.42
CA GLU A 34 -0.40 -1.13 -19.75
C GLU A 34 -0.59 0.02 -20.76
N LYS A 35 -0.21 1.26 -20.39
CA LYS A 35 -0.39 2.48 -21.21
C LYS A 35 -1.84 2.80 -21.57
N LYS A 36 -2.80 2.29 -20.80
CA LYS A 36 -4.20 2.69 -20.95
C LYS A 36 -4.40 4.09 -20.40
N SER A 37 -5.28 4.83 -21.03
CA SER A 37 -5.66 6.15 -20.54
C SER A 37 -6.55 6.03 -19.30
N ILE A 38 -6.38 6.96 -18.38
CA ILE A 38 -7.22 7.10 -17.18
C ILE A 38 -7.82 8.49 -17.12
N VAL A 39 -9.06 8.54 -16.63
CA VAL A 39 -9.81 9.78 -16.49
C VAL A 39 -9.60 10.35 -15.08
N CYS A 40 -9.26 11.63 -14.99
CA CYS A 40 -9.22 12.32 -13.70
C CYS A 40 -10.63 12.41 -13.10
N ALA A 41 -10.82 11.98 -11.86
CA ALA A 41 -12.12 12.13 -11.18
C ALA A 41 -12.53 13.60 -10.95
N SER A 42 -11.56 14.51 -10.86
CA SER A 42 -11.83 15.93 -10.58
C SER A 42 -12.08 16.77 -11.81
N CYS A 43 -11.19 16.74 -12.80
CA CYS A 43 -11.30 17.58 -14.00
C CYS A 43 -11.75 16.82 -15.25
N ARG A 44 -12.02 15.50 -15.14
CA ARG A 44 -12.40 14.61 -16.23
C ARG A 44 -11.43 14.56 -17.42
N SER A 45 -10.22 15.10 -17.29
CA SER A 45 -9.21 15.02 -18.33
C SER A 45 -8.71 13.59 -18.50
N ILE A 46 -8.63 13.14 -19.76
CA ILE A 46 -8.01 11.88 -20.15
C ILE A 46 -6.50 12.05 -20.05
N GLN A 47 -5.85 11.13 -19.36
CA GLN A 47 -4.43 11.20 -19.06
C GLN A 47 -3.75 9.86 -19.28
N ILE A 48 -2.46 9.92 -19.57
CA ILE A 48 -1.59 8.77 -19.77
C ILE A 48 -0.32 8.94 -18.96
N LEU A 49 0.36 7.83 -18.67
CA LEU A 49 1.66 7.83 -18.01
C LEU A 49 2.76 7.88 -19.07
N SER A 50 3.73 8.78 -18.90
CA SER A 50 4.88 8.88 -19.81
C SER A 50 5.85 7.72 -19.63
N GLN A 51 6.57 7.37 -20.70
CA GLN A 51 7.56 6.28 -20.68
C GLN A 51 8.71 6.57 -19.70
N GLU A 52 9.18 7.82 -19.65
CA GLU A 52 10.22 8.26 -18.71
C GLU A 52 9.83 8.05 -17.25
N GLN A 53 8.56 8.29 -16.90
CA GLN A 53 8.09 8.05 -15.54
C GLN A 53 7.93 6.58 -15.20
N ILE A 54 7.58 5.74 -16.18
CA ILE A 54 7.58 4.28 -16.00
C ILE A 54 9.00 3.82 -15.66
N GLU A 55 10.01 4.31 -16.36
CA GLU A 55 11.41 3.96 -16.12
C GLU A 55 11.93 4.52 -14.78
N ALA A 56 11.56 5.75 -14.42
CA ALA A 56 11.89 6.32 -13.12
C ALA A 56 11.25 5.53 -11.95
N LEU A 57 10.01 5.06 -12.11
CA LEU A 57 9.34 4.17 -11.16
C LEU A 57 10.04 2.81 -11.06
N ARG A 58 10.49 2.25 -12.19
CA ARG A 58 11.24 0.98 -12.20
C ARG A 58 12.51 1.09 -11.37
N GLY A 59 13.23 2.20 -11.46
CA GLY A 59 14.42 2.45 -10.65
C GLY A 59 14.15 2.56 -9.14
N LYS A 60 12.93 2.96 -8.74
CA LYS A 60 12.55 3.11 -7.32
C LYS A 60 12.09 1.80 -6.66
N GLY A 61 11.63 0.81 -7.43
CA GLY A 61 11.14 -0.47 -6.90
C GLY A 61 9.82 -0.36 -6.12
N ASN A 62 9.44 -1.45 -5.42
CA ASN A 62 8.25 -1.50 -4.58
C ASN A 62 8.65 -1.58 -3.10
N PRO A 63 8.49 -0.50 -2.30
CA PRO A 63 8.89 -0.50 -0.90
C PRO A 63 8.07 -1.49 -0.07
N GLY A 64 6.89 -1.91 -0.54
CA GLY A 64 6.08 -2.90 0.17
C GLY A 64 6.69 -4.31 0.17
N LEU A 65 7.53 -4.65 -0.81
CA LEU A 65 8.13 -5.99 -0.91
C LEU A 65 9.09 -6.27 0.24
N GLU A 66 9.88 -5.28 0.66
CA GLU A 66 10.84 -5.41 1.76
C GLU A 66 10.16 -5.74 3.10
N TYR A 67 8.90 -5.34 3.25
CA TYR A 67 8.15 -5.49 4.50
C TYR A 67 7.10 -6.60 4.43
N GLU A 68 6.88 -7.24 3.29
CA GLU A 68 5.79 -8.21 3.10
C GLU A 68 5.92 -9.42 4.04
N ALA A 69 7.11 -10.02 4.11
CA ALA A 69 7.37 -11.15 5.01
C ALA A 69 7.21 -10.77 6.48
N MET A 70 7.70 -9.60 6.88
CA MET A 70 7.60 -9.12 8.26
C MET A 70 6.15 -8.81 8.64
N MET A 71 5.40 -8.14 7.76
CA MET A 71 3.97 -7.88 7.94
C MET A 71 3.16 -9.19 8.03
N GLY A 72 3.49 -10.18 7.20
CA GLY A 72 2.90 -11.52 7.27
C GLY A 72 3.17 -12.20 8.60
N PHE A 73 4.41 -12.20 9.07
CA PHE A 73 4.80 -12.77 10.36
C PHE A 73 4.06 -12.12 11.53
N PHE A 74 4.09 -10.79 11.63
CA PHE A 74 3.39 -10.08 12.70
C PHE A 74 1.87 -10.24 12.61
N GLY A 75 1.31 -10.36 11.41
CA GLY A 75 -0.11 -10.68 11.21
C GLY A 75 -0.49 -12.03 11.80
N VAL A 76 0.27 -13.08 11.50
CA VAL A 76 0.06 -14.43 12.05
C VAL A 76 0.18 -14.43 13.57
N VAL A 77 1.27 -13.87 14.10
CA VAL A 77 1.51 -13.71 15.54
C VAL A 77 0.34 -12.99 16.20
N SER A 78 -0.11 -11.87 15.62
CA SER A 78 -1.23 -11.10 16.14
C SER A 78 -2.51 -11.92 16.20
N VAL A 79 -2.83 -12.71 15.16
CA VAL A 79 -4.03 -13.56 15.13
C VAL A 79 -3.98 -14.63 16.22
N PHE A 80 -2.83 -15.26 16.45
CA PHE A 80 -2.69 -16.28 17.51
C PHE A 80 -2.93 -15.70 18.90
N TYR A 81 -2.26 -14.58 19.24
CA TYR A 81 -2.37 -14.02 20.58
C TYR A 81 -3.70 -13.29 20.82
N HIS A 82 -4.18 -12.50 19.86
CA HIS A 82 -5.51 -11.88 19.98
C HIS A 82 -6.62 -12.93 19.97
N GLY A 83 -6.48 -13.99 19.16
CA GLY A 83 -7.42 -15.11 19.14
C GLY A 83 -7.49 -15.85 20.47
N SER A 84 -6.36 -16.08 21.13
CA SER A 84 -6.29 -16.66 22.48
C SER A 84 -7.04 -15.79 23.49
N LEU A 85 -6.76 -14.47 23.49
CA LEU A 85 -7.44 -13.51 24.37
C LEU A 85 -8.97 -13.48 24.15
N VAL A 86 -9.41 -13.46 22.89
CA VAL A 86 -10.85 -13.47 22.55
C VAL A 86 -11.51 -14.78 22.98
N ARG A 87 -10.85 -15.92 22.76
CA ARG A 87 -11.38 -17.22 23.18
C ARG A 87 -11.56 -17.28 24.70
N ASP A 88 -10.55 -16.83 25.45
CA ASP A 88 -10.57 -16.88 26.90
C ASP A 88 -11.63 -15.93 27.48
N LEU A 89 -11.80 -14.74 26.87
CA LEU A 89 -12.92 -13.82 27.15
C LEU A 89 -14.29 -14.46 26.90
N VAL A 90 -14.48 -15.14 25.76
CA VAL A 90 -15.76 -15.77 25.38
C VAL A 90 -16.08 -16.97 26.28
N GLN A 91 -15.07 -17.73 26.68
CA GLN A 91 -15.24 -18.90 27.55
C GLN A 91 -15.41 -18.52 29.03
N GLY A 92 -15.33 -17.22 29.37
CA GLY A 92 -15.43 -16.74 30.75
C GLY A 92 -14.27 -17.20 31.63
N SER A 93 -13.18 -17.69 31.02
CA SER A 93 -11.98 -18.07 31.77
C SER A 93 -11.21 -16.80 32.09
N LEU A 94 -11.27 -16.35 33.35
CA LEU A 94 -10.48 -15.21 33.84
C LEU A 94 -8.95 -15.48 33.84
N SER A 95 -8.49 -16.54 33.19
CA SER A 95 -7.09 -16.95 33.12
C SER A 95 -6.40 -16.34 31.89
N ILE A 96 -6.51 -15.02 31.74
CA ILE A 96 -5.74 -14.30 30.73
C ILE A 96 -4.27 -14.41 31.13
N ARG A 97 -3.50 -15.14 30.33
CA ARG A 97 -2.06 -15.25 30.55
C ARG A 97 -1.43 -13.88 30.28
N PRO A 98 -0.67 -13.31 31.23
CA PRO A 98 -0.03 -12.00 31.03
C PRO A 98 0.85 -11.93 29.77
N VAL A 99 1.45 -13.07 29.41
CA VAL A 99 2.27 -13.23 28.21
C VAL A 99 1.46 -13.00 26.93
N ASP A 100 0.24 -13.53 26.84
CA ASP A 100 -0.62 -13.37 25.65
C ASP A 100 -1.02 -11.90 25.46
N PHE A 101 -1.30 -11.20 26.56
CA PHE A 101 -1.61 -9.78 26.53
C PHE A 101 -0.41 -8.91 26.10
N ILE A 102 0.80 -9.20 26.61
CA ILE A 102 2.02 -8.48 26.23
C ILE A 102 2.36 -8.73 24.75
N LEU A 103 2.20 -9.96 24.26
CA LEU A 103 2.51 -10.31 22.87
C LEU A 103 1.45 -9.77 21.88
N ALA A 104 0.17 -9.75 22.27
CA ALA A 104 -0.87 -9.08 21.51
C ALA A 104 -0.64 -7.56 21.41
N SER A 105 -0.39 -6.90 22.54
CA SER A 105 -0.19 -5.44 22.57
C SER A 105 1.08 -5.00 21.84
N SER A 106 2.18 -5.74 21.99
CA SER A 106 3.43 -5.46 21.29
C SER A 106 3.34 -5.70 19.78
N SER A 107 2.73 -6.81 19.33
CA SER A 107 2.55 -7.08 17.90
C SER A 107 1.67 -6.01 17.23
N LEU A 108 0.61 -5.55 17.91
CA LEU A 108 -0.23 -4.45 17.44
C LEU A 108 0.58 -3.15 17.33
N THR A 109 1.36 -2.81 18.36
CA THR A 109 2.17 -1.57 18.39
C THR A 109 3.24 -1.57 17.30
N ILE A 110 3.94 -2.69 17.12
CA ILE A 110 4.94 -2.86 16.07
C ILE A 110 4.27 -2.76 14.69
N GLY A 111 3.11 -3.40 14.50
CA GLY A 111 2.34 -3.28 13.26
C GLY A 111 1.97 -1.83 12.94
N ILE A 112 1.49 -1.06 13.93
CA ILE A 112 1.17 0.36 13.76
C ILE A 112 2.41 1.17 13.40
N LEU A 113 3.56 0.93 14.04
CA LEU A 113 4.81 1.64 13.73
C LEU A 113 5.32 1.32 12.32
N LEU A 114 5.34 0.04 11.95
CA LEU A 114 5.76 -0.42 10.63
C LEU A 114 4.91 0.20 9.52
N VAL A 115 3.59 0.15 9.65
CA VAL A 115 2.67 0.70 8.65
C VAL A 115 2.64 2.23 8.69
N GLY A 116 2.49 2.80 9.88
CA GLY A 116 2.21 4.21 10.09
C GLY A 116 3.42 5.12 9.89
N VAL A 117 4.63 4.65 10.21
CA VAL A 117 5.86 5.45 10.15
C VAL A 117 6.72 5.03 8.97
N ILE A 118 7.09 3.75 8.89
CA ILE A 118 8.09 3.27 7.93
C ILE A 118 7.51 3.22 6.51
N LEU A 119 6.42 2.48 6.31
CA LEU A 119 5.73 2.40 5.02
C LEU A 119 5.23 3.77 4.55
N ARG A 120 4.68 4.59 5.44
CA ARG A 120 4.23 5.94 5.09
C ARG A 120 5.36 6.85 4.62
N ARG A 121 6.55 6.72 5.21
CA ARG A 121 7.74 7.47 4.80
C ARG A 121 8.28 6.97 3.46
N ALA A 122 8.44 5.66 3.31
CA ALA A 122 8.93 5.04 2.08
C ALA A 122 8.01 5.30 0.87
N THR A 123 6.70 5.42 1.10
CA THR A 123 5.71 5.68 0.04
C THR A 123 5.47 7.17 -0.24
N ARG A 124 6.05 8.09 0.55
CA ARG A 124 5.82 9.54 0.41
C ARG A 124 6.31 10.09 -0.94
N GLU A 125 7.40 9.51 -1.44
CA GLU A 125 8.12 9.95 -2.65
C GLU A 125 7.73 9.16 -3.90
N ILE A 126 6.81 8.20 -3.76
CA ILE A 126 6.33 7.37 -4.86
C ILE A 126 5.12 8.05 -5.49
N LYS A 127 5.43 9.01 -6.35
CA LYS A 127 4.46 9.78 -7.12
C LYS A 127 4.78 9.72 -8.60
N VAL A 128 3.73 9.70 -9.42
CA VAL A 128 3.80 9.88 -10.87
C VAL A 128 2.98 11.08 -11.29
N GLU A 129 3.46 11.84 -12.28
CA GLU A 129 2.71 12.94 -12.86
C GLU A 129 2.17 12.53 -14.21
N LEU A 130 0.85 12.43 -14.29
CA LEU A 130 0.19 12.01 -15.52
C LEU A 130 0.15 13.16 -16.52
N THR A 131 0.38 12.86 -17.79
CA THR A 131 0.30 13.85 -18.86
C THR A 131 -1.09 13.83 -19.51
N ARG A 132 -1.56 14.99 -19.99
CA ARG A 132 -2.82 15.04 -20.75
C ARG A 132 -2.65 14.25 -22.04
N HIS A 133 -3.60 13.36 -22.31
CA HIS A 133 -3.65 12.68 -23.59
C HIS A 133 -4.34 13.62 -24.59
N HIS A 134 -3.57 14.25 -25.48
CA HIS A 134 -4.13 14.95 -26.62
C HIS A 134 -4.63 13.90 -27.62
N VAL A 135 -5.94 13.71 -27.65
CA VAL A 135 -6.60 13.04 -28.78
C VAL A 135 -6.75 14.14 -29.84
N ASN A 136 -5.98 14.02 -30.93
CA ASN A 136 -6.21 14.83 -32.13
C ASN A 136 -7.59 14.52 -32.71
#